data_AF-A0A1V5YKP6-F1
#
_entry.id   AF-A0A1V5YKP6-F1
#
_cell.length_a   1.000
_cell.length_b   1.000
_cell.length_c   1.000
_cell.angle_alpha   90.00
_cell.angle_beta   90.00
_cell.angle_gamma   90.00
#
_symmetry.space_group_name_H-M   'P 1'
#
loop_
_entity.id
_entity.type
_entity.pdbx_description
1 polymer ?
#
loop_
_entity_poly.entity_id
_entity_poly.type
_entity_poly.pdbx_seq_one_letter_code
_entity_poly.pdbx_strand_id
1 'polypeptide(L)'
;MWAALLLGLAGAWLTNWVADWLPARIADEDGDGIPVVSSRPRPFWRTLLLLAGSVAFAVYLYRVHSWDPTFWARFMLSELLLLIGAIDLEHRLVPNVLVATGIVLSLLFSILRVLPDPRSALTGALSAGALFILLAAAGRGALGPGDVKLAILIGTINGFPAVFQALLLGILFGGLAAAVLLVTRIRGPKQYIPYAPYLVAGCLSTMLFGQQLAGWTRLPVWGG
;
A
#
# COMPACT_ATOMS: atom_id res chain seq x y z
N MET A 1 22.96 -4.24 -10.35
CA MET A 1 21.85 -3.85 -11.25
C MET A 1 21.09 -5.07 -11.77
N TRP A 2 21.70 -5.98 -12.54
CA TRP A 2 21.03 -7.18 -13.06
C TRP A 2 20.35 -8.04 -11.99
N ALA A 3 21.01 -8.26 -10.85
CA ALA A 3 20.42 -8.98 -9.73
C ALA A 3 19.15 -8.30 -9.16
N ALA A 4 19.08 -6.96 -9.14
CA ALA A 4 17.87 -6.25 -8.72
C ALA A 4 16.73 -6.38 -9.74
N LEU A 5 17.04 -6.39 -11.04
CA LEU A 5 16.05 -6.69 -12.08
C LEU A 5 15.49 -8.10 -11.92
N LEU A 6 16.36 -9.11 -11.77
CA LEU A 6 15.95 -10.50 -11.57
C LEU A 6 15.11 -10.66 -10.30
N LEU A 7 15.48 -9.97 -9.21
CA LEU A 7 14.70 -9.97 -7.98
C LEU A 7 13.32 -9.35 -8.20
N GLY A 8 13.23 -8.23 -8.91
CA GLY A 8 11.94 -7.61 -9.23
C GLY A 8 11.06 -8.49 -10.12
N LEU A 9 11.65 -9.22 -11.09
CA LEU A 9 10.93 -10.21 -11.89
C LEU A 9 10.43 -11.38 -11.05
N ALA A 10 11.27 -11.90 -10.15
CA ALA A 10 10.90 -12.98 -9.23
C ALA A 10 9.81 -12.54 -8.24
N GLY A 11 9.93 -11.31 -7.71
CA GLY A 11 8.93 -10.68 -6.85
C GLY A 11 7.60 -10.56 -7.57
N ALA A 12 7.57 -9.99 -8.78
CA ALA A 12 6.36 -9.89 -9.58
C ALA A 12 5.72 -11.25 -9.88
N TRP A 13 6.53 -12.27 -10.20
CA TRP A 13 6.04 -13.62 -10.44
C TRP A 13 5.40 -14.21 -9.18
N LEU A 14 6.08 -14.11 -8.04
CA LEU A 14 5.58 -14.60 -6.76
C LEU A 14 4.30 -13.87 -6.35
N THR A 15 4.29 -12.54 -6.43
CA THR A 15 3.14 -11.71 -6.07
C THR A 15 1.94 -11.98 -6.97
N ASN A 16 2.14 -12.22 -8.27
CA ASN A 16 1.05 -12.69 -9.16
C ASN A 16 0.52 -14.06 -8.73
N TRP A 17 1.40 -15.01 -8.42
CA TRP A 17 1.01 -16.35 -8.00
C TRP A 17 0.22 -16.32 -6.68
N VAL A 18 0.68 -15.54 -5.70
CA VAL A 18 -0.03 -15.35 -4.43
C VAL A 18 -1.37 -14.64 -4.64
N ALA A 19 -1.46 -13.67 -5.55
CA ALA A 19 -2.72 -12.98 -5.88
C ALA A 19 -3.78 -13.93 -6.46
N ASP A 20 -3.37 -14.98 -7.17
CA ASP A 20 -4.28 -16.03 -7.66
C ASP A 20 -4.66 -17.02 -6.56
N TRP A 21 -3.70 -17.38 -5.69
CA TRP A 21 -3.88 -18.42 -4.68
C TRP A 21 -4.62 -17.95 -3.41
N LEU A 22 -4.28 -16.77 -2.89
CA LEU A 22 -4.70 -16.33 -1.57
C LEU A 22 -6.20 -15.99 -1.48
N PRO A 23 -6.81 -15.24 -2.42
CA PRO A 23 -8.23 -14.92 -2.35
C PRO A 23 -9.12 -16.16 -2.39
N ALA A 24 -8.72 -17.17 -3.15
CA ALA A 24 -9.44 -18.45 -3.22
C ALA A 24 -9.51 -19.14 -1.84
N ARG A 25 -8.43 -19.08 -1.06
CA ARG A 25 -8.37 -19.72 0.27
C ARG A 25 -9.12 -18.96 1.35
N ILE A 26 -9.08 -17.63 1.31
CA ILE A 26 -9.77 -16.79 2.30
C ILE A 26 -11.30 -16.91 2.11
N ALA A 27 -11.77 -16.98 0.85
CA ALA A 27 -13.19 -17.15 0.56
C ALA A 27 -13.78 -18.47 1.07
N ASP A 28 -12.97 -19.54 1.14
CA ASP A 28 -13.38 -20.85 1.66
C ASP A 28 -13.50 -20.88 3.20
N GLU A 29 -12.78 -20.00 3.91
CA GLU A 29 -12.76 -19.96 5.39
C GLU A 29 -13.94 -19.17 5.99
N ASP A 30 -14.41 -18.11 5.32
CA ASP A 30 -15.44 -17.22 5.87
C ASP A 30 -16.89 -17.73 5.63
N GLY A 31 -17.11 -18.78 4.84
CA GLY A 31 -18.43 -19.42 4.66
C GLY A 31 -19.52 -18.55 4.02
N ASP A 32 -19.18 -17.33 3.59
CA ASP A 32 -20.13 -16.26 3.19
C ASP A 32 -20.75 -16.43 1.79
N GLY A 33 -20.59 -17.59 1.13
CA GLY A 33 -21.20 -17.85 -0.18
C GLY A 33 -20.76 -16.87 -1.29
N ILE A 34 -19.66 -16.13 -1.06
CA ILE A 34 -19.02 -15.30 -2.08
C ILE A 34 -18.61 -16.27 -3.19
N PRO A 35 -19.10 -16.10 -4.44
CA PRO A 35 -18.93 -17.11 -5.46
C PRO A 35 -17.44 -17.40 -5.63
N VAL A 36 -17.09 -18.66 -5.33
CA VAL A 36 -15.81 -19.31 -5.60
C VAL A 36 -15.27 -18.73 -6.89
N VAL A 37 -14.06 -18.15 -6.79
CA VAL A 37 -13.24 -17.61 -7.87
C VAL A 37 -13.69 -18.19 -9.21
N SER A 38 -14.62 -17.50 -9.87
CA SER A 38 -14.98 -17.86 -11.24
C SER A 38 -13.67 -17.81 -11.99
N SER A 39 -13.40 -18.84 -12.77
CA SER A 39 -12.32 -19.06 -13.74
C SER A 39 -12.08 -17.87 -14.69
N ARG A 40 -11.88 -16.69 -14.14
CA ARG A 40 -11.59 -15.46 -14.85
C ARG A 40 -10.11 -15.52 -15.17
N PRO A 41 -9.75 -15.43 -16.45
CA PRO A 41 -8.36 -15.37 -16.83
C PRO A 41 -7.72 -14.17 -16.13
N ARG A 42 -6.51 -14.39 -15.59
CA ARG A 42 -5.68 -13.33 -14.99
C ARG A 42 -5.69 -12.11 -15.91
N PRO A 43 -6.11 -10.93 -15.43
CA PRO A 43 -6.15 -9.78 -16.30
C PRO A 43 -4.71 -9.34 -16.59
N PHE A 44 -4.44 -9.09 -17.87
CA PHE A 44 -3.11 -8.68 -18.33
C PHE A 44 -2.60 -7.42 -17.60
N TRP A 45 -3.51 -6.49 -17.25
CA TRP A 45 -3.15 -5.27 -16.53
C TRP A 45 -2.60 -5.55 -15.14
N ARG A 46 -3.07 -6.58 -14.41
CA ARG A 46 -2.54 -6.95 -13.08
C ARG A 46 -1.10 -7.40 -13.22
N THR A 47 -0.84 -8.31 -14.16
CA THR A 47 0.52 -8.82 -14.39
C THR A 47 1.47 -7.69 -14.77
N LEU A 48 1.03 -6.78 -15.65
CA LEU A 48 1.83 -5.62 -16.03
C LEU A 48 2.09 -4.67 -14.85
N LEU A 49 1.08 -4.40 -14.02
CA LEU A 49 1.18 -3.54 -12.84
C LEU A 49 2.16 -4.11 -11.82
N LEU A 50 2.03 -5.40 -11.48
CA LEU A 50 2.93 -6.08 -10.54
C LEU A 50 4.35 -6.15 -11.11
N LEU A 51 4.50 -6.49 -12.39
CA LEU A 51 5.80 -6.51 -13.06
C LEU A 51 6.50 -5.16 -13.02
N ALA A 52 5.81 -4.11 -13.46
CA ALA A 52 6.36 -2.75 -13.49
C ALA A 52 6.66 -2.26 -12.07
N GLY A 53 5.74 -2.46 -11.13
CA GLY A 53 5.88 -2.06 -9.73
C GLY A 53 7.07 -2.73 -9.05
N SER A 54 7.12 -4.06 -9.05
CA SER A 54 8.18 -4.85 -8.41
C SER A 54 9.55 -4.56 -9.00
N VAL A 55 9.67 -4.47 -10.34
CA VAL A 55 10.94 -4.14 -11.01
C VAL A 55 11.37 -2.70 -10.71
N ALA A 56 10.44 -1.73 -10.78
CA ALA A 56 10.74 -0.34 -10.48
C ALA A 56 11.22 -0.18 -9.03
N PHE A 57 10.53 -0.81 -8.06
CA PHE A 57 10.93 -0.77 -6.65
C PHE A 57 12.27 -1.47 -6.42
N ALA A 58 12.50 -2.66 -6.97
CA ALA A 58 13.77 -3.37 -6.82
C ALA A 58 14.94 -2.54 -7.36
N VAL A 59 14.80 -1.94 -8.56
CA VAL A 59 15.84 -1.10 -9.17
C VAL A 59 16.05 0.19 -8.37
N TYR A 60 14.97 0.87 -7.99
CA TYR A 60 15.06 2.11 -7.22
C TYR A 60 15.70 1.89 -5.86
N LEU A 61 15.21 0.91 -5.09
CA LEU A 61 15.75 0.62 -3.77
C LEU A 61 17.21 0.19 -3.87
N TYR A 62 17.60 -0.58 -4.90
CA TYR A 62 18.99 -0.95 -5.11
C TYR A 62 19.87 0.26 -5.40
N ARG A 63 19.38 1.26 -6.13
CA ARG A 63 20.11 2.50 -6.41
C ARG A 63 20.34 3.35 -5.15
N VAL A 64 19.40 3.34 -4.21
CA VAL A 64 19.44 4.19 -3.01
C VAL A 64 20.11 3.49 -1.83
N HIS A 65 19.80 2.20 -1.63
CA HIS A 65 20.17 1.43 -0.43
C HIS A 65 21.10 0.23 -0.75
N SER A 66 21.40 -0.01 -2.02
CA SER A 66 22.16 -1.21 -2.45
C SER A 66 21.52 -2.51 -1.95
N TRP A 67 22.20 -3.28 -1.10
CA TRP A 67 21.73 -4.56 -0.55
C TRP A 67 21.67 -4.54 0.98
N ASP A 68 21.54 -3.35 1.58
CA ASP A 68 21.47 -3.21 3.02
C ASP A 68 20.14 -3.77 3.60
N PRO A 69 19.98 -3.85 4.94
CA PRO A 69 18.73 -4.31 5.52
C PRO A 69 17.50 -3.46 5.14
N THR A 70 17.67 -2.16 4.90
CA THR A 70 16.59 -1.23 4.54
C THR A 70 16.05 -1.51 3.15
N PHE A 71 16.91 -1.93 2.21
CA PHE A 71 16.51 -2.46 0.91
C PHE A 71 15.51 -3.61 1.08
N TRP A 72 15.90 -4.65 1.83
CA TRP A 72 15.08 -5.85 1.98
C TRP A 72 13.75 -5.56 2.67
N ALA A 73 13.78 -4.78 3.76
CA ALA A 73 12.58 -4.40 4.48
C ALA A 73 11.58 -3.63 3.60
N ARG A 74 12.06 -2.63 2.84
CA ARG A 74 11.21 -1.82 1.97
C ARG A 74 10.71 -2.61 0.76
N PHE A 75 11.54 -3.50 0.20
CA PHE A 75 11.14 -4.33 -0.93
C PHE A 75 10.04 -5.33 -0.53
N MET A 76 10.19 -6.03 0.60
CA MET A 76 9.17 -6.93 1.13
C MET A 76 7.84 -6.21 1.39
N LEU A 77 7.88 -5.02 2.00
CA LEU A 77 6.69 -4.23 2.25
C LEU A 77 6.06 -3.68 0.96
N SER A 78 6.86 -3.31 -0.05
CA SER A 78 6.32 -2.89 -1.35
C SER A 78 5.63 -4.04 -2.07
N GLU A 79 6.18 -5.26 -2.04
CA GLU A 79 5.51 -6.45 -2.62
C GLU A 79 4.19 -6.74 -1.92
N LEU A 80 4.15 -6.66 -0.58
CA LEU A 80 2.93 -6.84 0.21
C LEU A 80 1.87 -5.78 -0.13
N LEU A 81 2.27 -4.52 -0.27
CA LEU A 81 1.36 -3.43 -0.65
C LEU A 81 0.84 -3.60 -2.09
N LEU A 82 1.72 -3.98 -3.03
CA LEU A 82 1.34 -4.29 -4.41
C LEU A 82 0.35 -5.46 -4.47
N LEU A 83 0.56 -6.50 -3.66
CA LEU A 83 -0.36 -7.64 -3.51
C LEU A 83 -1.73 -7.18 -3.00
N ILE A 84 -1.78 -6.41 -1.91
CA ILE A 84 -3.03 -5.86 -1.36
C ILE A 84 -3.76 -5.02 -2.42
N GLY A 85 -3.05 -4.11 -3.09
CA GLY A 85 -3.63 -3.25 -4.12
C GLY A 85 -4.16 -4.03 -5.32
N ALA A 86 -3.46 -5.08 -5.75
CA ALA A 86 -3.90 -5.95 -6.84
C ALA A 86 -5.17 -6.74 -6.46
N ILE A 87 -5.18 -7.37 -5.28
CA ILE A 87 -6.35 -8.12 -4.79
C ILE A 87 -7.54 -7.18 -4.64
N ASP A 88 -7.34 -5.97 -4.12
CA ASP A 88 -8.44 -5.02 -3.94
C ASP A 88 -8.99 -4.48 -5.28
N LEU A 89 -8.12 -4.24 -6.28
CA LEU A 89 -8.58 -3.86 -7.62
C LEU A 89 -9.42 -4.95 -8.32
N GLU A 90 -9.12 -6.22 -8.06
CA GLU A 90 -9.82 -7.36 -8.67
C GLU A 90 -11.06 -7.79 -7.90
N HIS A 91 -10.94 -7.85 -6.57
CA HIS A 91 -11.91 -8.48 -5.68
C HIS A 91 -12.58 -7.49 -4.71
N ARG A 92 -12.11 -6.23 -4.63
CA ARG A 92 -12.57 -5.20 -3.67
C ARG A 92 -12.48 -5.67 -2.22
N LEU A 93 -11.43 -6.43 -1.94
CA LEU A 93 -11.15 -7.04 -0.66
C LEU A 93 -9.75 -6.62 -0.22
N VAL A 94 -9.63 -6.19 1.03
CA VAL A 94 -8.34 -5.96 1.71
C VAL A 94 -8.14 -7.11 2.70
N PRO A 95 -7.30 -8.12 2.39
CA PRO A 95 -7.13 -9.29 3.25
C PRO A 95 -6.55 -8.93 4.61
N ASN A 96 -7.28 -9.24 5.69
CA ASN A 96 -6.85 -8.96 7.07
C ASN A 96 -5.49 -9.61 7.39
N VAL A 97 -5.26 -10.82 6.87
CA VAL A 97 -3.99 -11.54 7.05
C VAL A 97 -2.80 -10.76 6.50
N LEU A 98 -2.92 -10.21 5.28
CA LEU A 98 -1.84 -9.43 4.66
C LEU A 98 -1.59 -8.12 5.43
N VAL A 99 -2.65 -7.44 5.86
CA VAL A 99 -2.51 -6.21 6.63
C VAL A 99 -1.83 -6.48 7.97
N ALA A 100 -2.26 -7.52 8.69
CA ALA A 100 -1.65 -7.92 9.96
C ALA A 100 -0.18 -8.32 9.78
N THR A 101 0.14 -9.13 8.77
CA THR A 101 1.52 -9.49 8.43
C THR A 101 2.37 -8.25 8.14
N GLY A 102 1.85 -7.29 7.37
CA GLY A 102 2.54 -6.03 7.09
C GLY A 102 2.80 -5.20 8.36
N ILE A 103 1.84 -5.14 9.29
CA ILE A 103 1.99 -4.41 10.55
C ILE A 103 3.08 -5.05 11.40
N VAL A 104 3.05 -6.38 11.55
CA VAL A 104 4.06 -7.11 12.32
C VAL A 104 5.45 -6.94 11.72
N LEU A 105 5.59 -7.10 10.39
CA LEU A 105 6.89 -6.93 9.72
C LEU A 105 7.42 -5.50 9.81
N SER A 106 6.58 -4.50 9.56
CA SER A 106 7.00 -3.09 9.63
C SER A 106 7.41 -2.66 11.05
N LEU A 107 6.68 -3.11 12.08
CA LEU A 107 7.07 -2.87 13.47
C LEU A 107 8.36 -3.62 13.85
N LEU A 108 8.53 -4.86 13.40
CA LEU A 108 9.77 -5.61 13.61
C LEU A 108 10.96 -4.87 13.00
N PHE A 109 10.85 -4.45 11.73
CA PHE A 109 11.90 -3.67 11.06
C PHE A 109 12.15 -2.31 11.72
N SER A 110 11.13 -1.69 12.32
CA SER A 110 11.26 -0.47 13.12
C SER A 110 12.07 -0.72 14.40
N ILE A 111 11.80 -1.82 15.12
CA ILE A 111 12.55 -2.23 16.33
C ILE A 111 14.02 -2.51 15.98
N LEU A 112 14.27 -3.17 14.86
CA LEU A 112 15.60 -3.44 14.32
C LEU A 112 16.31 -2.18 13.77
N ARG A 113 15.68 -1.00 13.85
CA ARG A 113 16.20 0.29 13.35
C ARG A 113 16.49 0.31 11.84
N VAL A 114 15.79 -0.53 11.08
CA VAL A 114 15.89 -0.64 9.62
C VAL A 114 14.89 0.31 8.92
N LEU A 115 13.76 0.55 9.58
CA LEU A 115 12.67 1.45 9.18
C LEU A 115 12.55 2.62 10.18
N PRO A 116 11.56 3.54 10.07
CA PRO A 116 11.39 4.61 11.05
C PRO A 116 11.40 4.09 12.49
N ASP A 117 11.78 4.95 13.44
CA ASP A 117 11.90 4.52 14.82
C ASP A 117 10.54 3.99 15.36
N PRO A 118 10.54 3.05 16.32
CA PRO A 118 9.30 2.44 16.80
C PRO A 118 8.26 3.44 17.33
N ARG A 119 8.71 4.58 17.88
CA ARG A 119 7.79 5.60 18.37
C ARG A 119 7.13 6.31 17.20
N SER A 120 7.90 6.70 16.17
CA SER A 120 7.38 7.26 14.92
C SER A 120 6.44 6.29 14.21
N ALA A 121 6.77 5.00 14.14
CA ALA A 121 5.89 3.98 13.55
C ALA A 121 4.57 3.85 14.32
N LEU A 122 4.63 3.81 15.67
CA LEU A 122 3.43 3.70 16.50
C LEU A 122 2.56 4.97 16.46
N THR A 123 3.17 6.16 16.54
CA THR A 123 2.42 7.42 16.43
C THR A 123 1.86 7.60 15.02
N GLY A 124 2.57 7.17 13.99
CA GLY A 124 2.07 7.13 12.61
C GLY A 124 0.84 6.23 12.49
N ALA A 125 0.91 5.01 13.04
CA ALA A 125 -0.19 4.06 13.04
C ALA A 125 -1.43 4.58 13.79
N LEU A 126 -1.23 5.13 15.00
CA LEU A 126 -2.31 5.68 15.82
C LEU A 126 -2.96 6.92 15.17
N SER A 127 -2.16 7.84 14.65
CA SER A 127 -2.66 9.05 14.01
C SER A 127 -3.43 8.75 12.72
N ALA A 128 -2.91 7.85 11.87
CA ALA A 128 -3.61 7.40 10.67
C ALA A 128 -4.89 6.65 10.99
N GLY A 129 -4.84 5.70 11.93
CA GLY A 129 -6.00 4.95 12.38
C GLY A 129 -7.08 5.87 12.95
N ALA A 130 -6.72 6.80 13.84
CA ALA A 130 -7.65 7.77 14.41
C ALA A 130 -8.28 8.65 13.33
N LEU A 131 -7.47 9.18 12.40
CA LEU A 131 -7.98 9.98 11.28
C LEU A 131 -8.98 9.20 10.44
N PHE A 132 -8.66 7.94 10.08
CA PHE A 132 -9.53 7.13 9.25
C PHE A 132 -10.80 6.66 9.97
N ILE A 133 -10.74 6.41 11.28
CA ILE A 133 -11.93 6.15 12.10
C ILE A 133 -12.85 7.38 12.11
N LEU A 134 -12.30 8.57 12.29
CA LEU A 134 -13.08 9.82 12.26
C LEU A 134 -13.70 10.05 10.88
N LEU A 135 -12.95 9.83 9.80
CA LEU A 135 -13.47 9.94 8.43
C LEU A 135 -14.55 8.89 8.14
N ALA A 136 -14.39 7.66 8.62
CA ALA A 136 -15.41 6.61 8.47
C ALA A 136 -16.70 6.97 9.21
N ALA A 137 -16.59 7.52 10.43
CA ALA A 137 -17.74 7.97 11.22
C ALA A 137 -18.46 9.18 10.58
N ALA A 138 -17.72 10.12 10.00
CA ALA A 138 -18.29 11.30 9.33
C ALA A 138 -18.83 11.00 7.92
N GLY A 139 -18.20 10.06 7.20
CA GLY A 139 -18.38 9.82 5.76
C GLY A 139 -19.59 8.96 5.37
N ARG A 140 -20.52 8.67 6.29
CA ARG A 140 -21.75 7.87 6.03
C ARG A 140 -21.49 6.54 5.28
N GLY A 141 -20.42 5.84 5.62
CA GLY A 141 -20.09 4.53 5.03
C GLY A 141 -19.30 4.57 3.72
N ALA A 142 -18.73 5.73 3.34
CA ALA A 142 -17.85 5.83 2.16
C ALA A 142 -16.51 5.10 2.33
N LEU A 143 -16.04 4.91 3.56
CA LEU A 143 -14.78 4.23 3.89
C LEU A 143 -15.07 2.88 4.55
N GLY A 144 -14.44 1.83 4.03
CA GLY A 144 -14.58 0.49 4.57
C GLY A 144 -13.68 0.26 5.80
N PRO A 145 -14.01 -0.73 6.65
CA PRO A 145 -13.13 -1.11 7.77
C PRO A 145 -11.76 -1.60 7.30
N GLY A 146 -11.65 -2.12 6.07
CA GLY A 146 -10.37 -2.48 5.45
C GLY A 146 -9.46 -1.27 5.22
N ASP A 147 -10.01 -0.13 4.83
CA ASP A 147 -9.25 1.10 4.58
C ASP A 147 -8.64 1.65 5.88
N VAL A 148 -9.36 1.55 7.00
CA VAL A 148 -8.86 1.94 8.33
C VAL A 148 -7.65 1.07 8.71
N LYS A 149 -7.75 -0.24 8.54
CA LYS A 149 -6.63 -1.17 8.85
C LYS A 149 -5.44 -0.92 7.93
N LEU A 150 -5.69 -0.63 6.65
CA LEU A 150 -4.64 -0.27 5.71
C LEU A 150 -3.98 1.07 6.09
N ALA A 151 -4.73 2.07 6.53
CA ALA A 151 -4.17 3.33 7.01
C ALA A 151 -3.25 3.13 8.23
N ILE A 152 -3.60 2.24 9.15
CA ILE A 152 -2.76 1.85 10.28
C ILE A 152 -1.44 1.24 9.77
N LEU A 153 -1.50 0.30 8.82
CA LEU A 153 -0.31 -0.28 8.18
C LEU A 153 0.56 0.79 7.49
N ILE A 154 -0.05 1.71 6.75
CA ILE A 154 0.68 2.81 6.09
C ILE A 154 1.41 3.67 7.13
N GLY A 155 0.77 3.87 8.30
CA GLY A 155 1.35 4.57 9.44
C GLY A 155 2.53 3.84 10.07
N THR A 156 2.49 2.51 10.21
CA THR A 156 3.64 1.73 10.70
C THR A 156 4.80 1.72 9.71
N ILE A 157 4.53 1.73 8.40
CA ILE A 157 5.55 1.72 7.35
C ILE A 157 6.28 3.07 7.23
N ASN A 158 5.53 4.17 7.15
CA ASN A 158 6.11 5.50 6.88
C ASN A 158 6.45 6.27 8.16
N GLY A 159 5.79 5.94 9.27
CA GLY A 159 5.94 6.66 10.53
C GLY A 159 5.41 8.09 10.50
N PHE A 160 5.35 8.72 11.66
CA PHE A 160 5.06 10.14 11.79
C PHE A 160 6.31 10.99 11.47
N PRO A 161 6.19 12.10 10.72
CA PRO A 161 4.96 12.67 10.14
C PRO A 161 4.67 12.21 8.70
N ALA A 162 5.55 11.40 8.10
CA ALA A 162 5.46 11.03 6.68
C ALA A 162 4.17 10.28 6.32
N VAL A 163 3.50 9.65 7.29
CA VAL A 163 2.18 9.05 7.12
C VAL A 163 1.15 10.01 6.51
N PHE A 164 1.15 11.29 6.90
CA PHE A 164 0.17 12.25 6.34
C PHE A 164 0.43 12.53 4.87
N GLN A 165 1.69 12.51 4.45
CA GLN A 165 2.03 12.60 3.03
C GLN A 165 1.50 11.39 2.26
N ALA A 166 1.67 10.17 2.81
CA ALA A 166 1.16 8.95 2.20
C ALA A 166 -0.37 8.97 2.06
N LEU A 167 -1.07 9.36 3.12
CA LEU A 167 -2.53 9.46 3.11
C LEU A 167 -3.01 10.56 2.17
N LEU A 168 -2.37 11.73 2.17
CA LEU A 168 -2.71 12.83 1.26
C LEU A 168 -2.53 12.44 -0.20
N LEU A 169 -1.40 11.83 -0.56
CA LEU A 169 -1.17 11.33 -1.92
C LEU A 169 -2.21 10.27 -2.29
N GLY A 170 -2.58 9.38 -1.37
CA GLY A 170 -3.63 8.40 -1.61
C GLY A 170 -5.00 9.04 -1.84
N ILE A 171 -5.37 10.06 -1.04
CA ILE A 171 -6.59 10.86 -1.24
C ILE A 171 -6.58 11.52 -2.61
N LEU A 172 -5.46 12.13 -3.01
CA LEU A 172 -5.33 12.81 -4.29
C LEU A 172 -5.44 11.83 -5.46
N PHE A 173 -4.80 10.67 -5.39
CA PHE A 173 -4.91 9.64 -6.42
C PHE A 173 -6.35 9.10 -6.54
N GLY A 174 -7.02 8.83 -5.41
CA GLY A 174 -8.40 8.38 -5.39
C GLY A 174 -9.36 9.44 -5.93
N GLY A 175 -9.16 10.71 -5.54
CA GLY A 175 -9.95 11.84 -6.04
C GLY A 175 -9.77 12.08 -7.53
N LEU A 176 -8.54 11.99 -8.04
CA LEU A 176 -8.25 12.10 -9.47
C LEU A 176 -8.92 10.97 -10.26
N ALA A 177 -8.82 9.73 -9.78
CA ALA A 177 -9.46 8.59 -10.44
C ALA A 177 -10.99 8.72 -10.43
N ALA A 178 -11.58 9.17 -9.32
CA ALA A 178 -13.02 9.45 -9.23
C ALA A 178 -13.45 10.56 -10.21
N ALA A 179 -12.66 11.63 -10.32
CA ALA A 179 -12.92 12.71 -11.27
C ALA A 179 -12.87 12.21 -12.73
N VAL A 180 -11.85 11.42 -13.10
CA VAL A 180 -11.74 10.82 -14.44
C VAL A 180 -12.93 9.92 -14.74
N LEU A 181 -13.36 9.08 -13.80
CA LEU A 181 -14.53 8.21 -13.97
C LEU A 181 -15.83 9.00 -14.15
N LEU A 182 -16.00 10.11 -13.43
CA LEU A 182 -17.15 10.98 -13.55
C LEU A 182 -17.19 11.70 -14.90
N VAL A 183 -16.05 12.22 -15.36
CA VAL A 183 -15.92 12.94 -16.64
C VAL A 183 -16.13 11.99 -17.83
N THR A 184 -15.54 10.80 -17.77
CA THR A 184 -15.63 9.82 -18.86
C THR A 184 -16.99 9.10 -18.91
N ARG A 185 -17.82 9.23 -17.86
CA ARG A 185 -19.13 8.54 -17.71
C ARG A 185 -19.06 7.02 -17.89
N ILE A 186 -17.87 6.42 -17.80
CA ILE A 186 -17.66 4.98 -17.98
C ILE A 186 -18.33 4.18 -16.85
N ARG A 187 -18.58 4.82 -15.69
CA ARG A 187 -19.30 4.22 -14.56
C ARG A 187 -20.34 5.18 -13.98
N GLY A 188 -21.47 4.61 -13.54
CA GLY A 188 -22.55 5.38 -12.93
C GLY A 188 -22.18 5.93 -11.55
N PRO A 189 -22.78 7.05 -11.11
CA PRO A 189 -22.42 7.82 -9.89
C PRO A 189 -22.63 7.10 -8.55
N LYS A 190 -23.03 5.81 -8.54
CA LYS A 190 -23.30 5.01 -7.34
C LYS A 190 -22.41 3.77 -7.20
N GLN A 191 -21.40 3.59 -8.04
CA GLN A 191 -20.49 2.46 -7.89
C GLN A 191 -19.40 2.77 -6.87
N TYR A 192 -19.28 1.92 -5.85
CA TYR A 192 -18.20 1.97 -4.85
C TYR A 192 -16.84 1.93 -5.56
N ILE A 193 -16.04 2.97 -5.35
CA ILE A 193 -14.66 3.04 -5.83
C ILE A 193 -13.79 2.47 -4.71
N PRO A 194 -13.07 1.35 -4.95
CA PRO A 194 -12.13 0.83 -3.98
C PRO A 194 -11.07 1.89 -3.65
N TYR A 195 -10.93 2.21 -2.36
CA TYR A 195 -10.07 3.30 -1.91
C TYR A 195 -8.63 2.82 -1.59
N ALA A 196 -8.53 1.58 -1.12
CA ALA A 196 -7.29 0.90 -0.79
C ALA A 196 -6.17 0.96 -1.87
N PRO A 197 -6.42 0.81 -3.18
CA PRO A 197 -5.36 0.81 -4.18
C PRO A 197 -4.70 2.19 -4.31
N TYR A 198 -5.48 3.25 -4.09
CA TYR A 198 -4.98 4.62 -4.08
C TYR A 198 -4.19 4.92 -2.80
N LEU A 199 -4.63 4.40 -1.65
CA LEU A 199 -3.85 4.46 -0.41
C LEU A 199 -2.51 3.72 -0.53
N VAL A 200 -2.52 2.51 -1.13
CA VAL A 200 -1.31 1.77 -1.48
C VAL A 200 -0.40 2.63 -2.36
N ALA A 201 -0.93 3.24 -3.43
CA ALA A 201 -0.15 4.10 -4.32
C ALA A 201 0.46 5.31 -3.58
N GLY A 202 -0.28 5.93 -2.66
CA GLY A 202 0.22 7.02 -1.81
C GLY A 202 1.34 6.59 -0.86
N CYS A 203 1.20 5.40 -0.26
CA CYS A 203 2.24 4.80 0.57
C CYS A 203 3.51 4.50 -0.23
N LEU A 204 3.37 3.79 -1.37
CA LEU A 204 4.48 3.48 -2.26
C LEU A 204 5.17 4.76 -2.74
N SER A 205 4.40 5.78 -3.13
CA SER A 205 4.96 7.09 -3.53
C SER A 205 5.75 7.75 -2.40
N THR A 206 5.27 7.67 -1.17
CA THR A 206 5.98 8.24 0.00
C THR A 206 7.25 7.46 0.32
N MET A 207 7.27 6.13 0.13
CA MET A 207 8.49 5.33 0.25
C MET A 207 9.55 5.73 -0.80
N LEU A 208 9.13 6.14 -1.99
CA LEU A 208 10.02 6.64 -3.04
C LEU A 208 10.51 8.07 -2.74
N PHE A 209 9.61 9.00 -2.43
CA PHE A 209 9.92 10.44 -2.42
C PHE A 209 9.99 11.09 -1.04
N GLY A 210 9.67 10.38 0.05
CA GLY A 210 9.51 10.95 1.39
C GLY A 210 10.76 11.63 1.95
N GLN A 211 11.96 11.20 1.55
CA GLN A 211 13.21 11.83 1.99
C GLN A 211 13.48 13.18 1.32
N GLN A 212 13.03 13.38 0.08
CA GLN A 212 13.25 14.64 -0.65
C GLN A 212 12.32 15.76 -0.18
N LEU A 213 11.12 15.40 0.32
CA LEU A 213 10.13 16.36 0.80
C LEU A 213 10.34 16.73 2.28
N ALA A 214 10.90 15.84 3.11
CA ALA A 214 11.28 16.18 4.49
C ALA A 214 12.45 17.19 4.57
N GLY A 215 13.23 17.35 3.50
CA GLY A 215 14.22 18.41 3.39
C GLY A 215 13.59 19.82 3.37
N TRP A 216 12.36 19.95 2.88
CA TRP A 216 11.65 21.24 2.83
C TRP A 216 11.09 21.69 4.19
N THR A 217 10.78 20.76 5.09
CA THR A 217 10.31 21.09 6.46
C THR A 217 11.46 21.30 7.45
N ARG A 218 12.69 20.93 7.08
CA ARG A 218 13.92 21.43 7.71
C ARG A 218 14.30 22.79 7.15
N LEU A 219 13.38 23.75 7.18
CA LEU A 219 13.83 25.14 7.19
C LEU A 219 14.69 25.31 8.46
N PRO A 220 15.84 25.98 8.39
CA PRO A 220 16.57 26.37 9.57
C PRO A 220 15.65 27.29 10.37
N VAL A 221 14.93 26.73 11.34
CA VAL A 221 14.17 27.51 12.31
C VAL A 221 15.23 28.15 13.20
N TRP A 222 15.66 29.33 12.77
CA TRP A 222 16.48 30.32 13.47
C TRP A 222 17.81 29.81 14.03
N GLY A 223 18.87 30.09 13.29
CA GLY A 223 20.17 30.32 13.92
C GLY A 223 20.08 31.57 14.81
N GLY A 224 20.26 31.36 16.10
CA GLY A 224 20.49 32.36 17.14
C GLY A 224 21.39 31.71 18.19
#